data_AF-A0A8J3BX26-F1
#
_entry.id   AF-A0A8J3BX26-F1
#
_cell.length_a   1.000
_cell.length_b   1.000
_cell.length_c   1.000
_cell.angle_alpha   90.00
_cell.angle_beta   90.00
_cell.angle_gamma   90.00
#
_symmetry.space_group_name_H-M   'P 1'
#
loop_
_entity.id
_entity.type
_entity.pdbx_description
1 polymer ?
#
loop_
_entity_poly.entity_id
_entity_poly.type
_entity_poly.pdbx_seq_one_letter_code
_entity_poly.pdbx_strand_id
1 'polypeptide(L)'
;MQQFADLLTGRRGEDLDTWMTCAYADELPALHAFVHGLRRDLPAVVAGLTLPYSNGPIEGANTKVKFLKRQMYGRAGFALLPQRILLA
;
A
#
# COMPACT_ATOMS: atom_id res chain seq x y z
N MET A 1 0.71 13.68 -8.46
CA MET A 1 0.21 12.28 -8.29
C MET A 1 0.39 11.42 -9.53
N GLN A 2 0.04 11.88 -10.74
CA GLN A 2 0.26 11.10 -11.99
C GLN A 2 1.71 10.62 -12.15
N GLN A 3 2.68 11.53 -12.00
CA GLN A 3 4.12 11.18 -12.08
C GLN A 3 4.54 10.10 -11.07
N PHE A 4 3.97 10.08 -9.86
CA PHE A 4 4.24 9.06 -8.86
C PHE A 4 3.63 7.70 -9.25
N ALA A 5 2.43 7.70 -9.85
CA ALA A 5 1.84 6.50 -10.41
C ALA A 5 2.69 5.92 -11.56
N ASP A 6 3.27 6.80 -12.39
CA ASP A 6 4.17 6.38 -13.47
C ASP A 6 5.48 5.76 -12.94
N LEU A 7 5.98 6.23 -11.78
CA LEU A 7 7.10 5.60 -11.07
C LEU A 7 6.73 4.20 -10.56
N LEU A 8 5.53 4.04 -9.99
CA LEU A 8 4.99 2.76 -9.52
C LEU A 8 4.84 1.73 -10.65
N THR A 9 4.26 2.13 -11.78
CA THR A 9 4.05 1.23 -12.92
C THR A 9 5.35 0.93 -13.68
N GLY A 10 6.27 1.89 -13.73
CA GLY A 10 7.56 1.75 -14.40
C GLY A 10 8.66 1.08 -13.57
N ARG A 11 8.42 0.84 -12.28
CA ARG A 11 9.40 0.29 -11.31
C ARG A 11 10.70 1.07 -11.20
N ARG A 12 10.63 2.38 -11.40
CA ARG A 12 11.78 3.31 -11.39
C ARG A 12 12.03 3.84 -9.98
N GLY A 13 12.45 2.95 -9.08
CA GLY A 13 12.72 3.29 -7.68
C GLY A 13 13.86 4.31 -7.52
N GLU A 14 14.80 4.33 -8.47
CA GLU A 14 15.92 5.27 -8.56
C GLU A 14 15.49 6.73 -8.78
N ASP A 15 14.37 6.96 -9.48
CA ASP A 15 13.85 8.30 -9.80
C ASP A 15 13.03 8.90 -8.63
N LEU A 16 12.80 8.13 -7.56
CA LEU A 16 11.95 8.53 -6.43
C LEU A 16 12.48 9.75 -5.68
N ASP A 17 13.79 9.83 -5.46
CA ASP A 17 14.40 10.93 -4.69
C ASP A 17 14.29 12.27 -5.42
N THR A 18 14.49 12.26 -6.74
CA THR A 18 14.29 13.42 -7.60
C THR A 18 12.83 13.87 -7.58
N TRP A 19 11.88 12.94 -7.69
CA TRP A 19 10.45 13.27 -7.61
C TRP A 19 10.07 13.86 -6.25
N MET A 20 10.55 13.28 -5.15
CA MET A 20 10.30 13.81 -3.79
C MET A 20 10.84 15.22 -3.61
N THR A 21 12.00 15.53 -4.21
CA THR A 21 12.61 16.86 -4.14
C THR A 21 11.77 17.90 -4.92
N CYS A 22 11.30 17.55 -6.12
CA CYS A 22 10.38 18.40 -6.87
C CYS A 22 9.05 18.60 -6.12
N ALA A 23 8.46 17.53 -5.57
CA ALA A 23 7.20 17.60 -4.83
C ALA A 23 7.30 18.46 -3.55
N TYR A 24 8.48 18.57 -2.96
CA TYR A 24 8.73 19.46 -1.82
C TYR A 24 8.90 20.92 -2.27
N ALA A 25 9.58 21.15 -3.39
CA ALA A 25 9.83 22.47 -3.98
C ALA A 25 8.56 23.14 -4.55
N ASP A 26 7.60 22.36 -5.04
CA ASP A 26 6.32 22.85 -5.57
C ASP A 26 5.36 23.37 -4.47
N GLU A 27 5.81 23.47 -3.21
CA GLU A 27 5.06 23.98 -2.04
C GLU A 27 3.67 23.37 -1.85
N LEU A 28 3.47 22.11 -2.24
CA LEU A 28 2.21 21.38 -2.06
C LEU A 28 2.14 20.84 -0.62
N PRO A 29 1.52 21.54 0.35
CA PRO A 29 1.67 21.21 1.76
C PRO A 29 0.94 19.91 2.10
N ALA A 30 -0.10 19.59 1.32
CA ALA A 30 -0.82 18.32 1.36
C ALA A 30 0.06 17.11 0.99
N LEU A 31 1.09 17.30 0.16
CA LEU A 31 2.04 16.24 -0.20
C LEU A 31 3.26 16.17 0.73
N HIS A 32 3.57 17.23 1.48
CA HIS A 32 4.74 17.22 2.36
C HIS A 32 4.67 16.11 3.40
N ALA A 33 3.52 15.91 4.06
CA ALA A 33 3.33 14.80 5.00
C ALA A 33 3.53 13.42 4.34
N PHE A 34 3.10 13.27 3.09
CA PHE A 34 3.29 12.05 2.31
C PHE A 34 4.76 11.81 1.99
N VAL A 35 5.46 12.82 1.48
CA VAL A 35 6.91 12.76 1.18
C VAL A 35 7.72 12.50 2.44
N HIS A 36 7.35 13.09 3.58
CA HIS A 36 7.99 12.79 4.87
C HIS A 36 7.82 11.31 5.27
N GLY A 37 6.65 10.73 5.05
CA GLY A 37 6.42 9.30 5.24
C GLY A 37 7.30 8.45 4.34
N LEU A 38 7.40 8.80 3.05
CA LEU A 38 8.26 8.08 2.10
C LEU A 38 9.74 8.16 2.48
N ARG A 39 10.22 9.32 2.94
CA ARG A 39 11.61 9.51 3.38
C ARG A 39 11.96 8.66 4.60
N ARG A 40 11.02 8.50 5.54
CA ARG A 40 11.23 7.70 6.77
C ARG A 40 11.52 6.23 6.46
N ASP A 41 10.84 5.68 5.46
CA ASP A 41 10.94 4.27 5.08
C ASP A 41 11.53 4.09 3.67
N LEU A 42 12.41 5.02 3.26
CA LEU A 42 12.93 5.11 1.89
C LEU A 42 13.49 3.78 1.32
N PRO A 43 14.28 2.98 2.06
CA PRO A 43 14.77 1.69 1.55
C PRO A 43 13.64 0.72 1.22
N ALA A 44 12.58 0.68 2.04
CA ALA A 44 11.42 -0.17 1.82
C ALA A 44 10.57 0.32 0.65
N VAL A 45 10.42 1.64 0.50
CA VAL A 45 9.70 2.25 -0.64
C VAL A 45 10.44 1.98 -1.94
N VAL A 46 11.76 2.20 -1.99
CA VAL A 46 12.58 1.90 -3.19
C VAL A 46 12.49 0.42 -3.53
N ALA A 47 12.64 -0.48 -2.54
CA ALA A 47 12.49 -1.91 -2.76
C ALA A 47 11.08 -2.28 -3.29
N GLY A 48 10.03 -1.65 -2.74
CA GLY A 48 8.66 -1.84 -3.20
C GLY A 48 8.39 -1.30 -4.61
N LEU A 49 9.14 -0.29 -5.05
CA LEU A 49 9.08 0.24 -6.41
C LEU A 49 9.89 -0.61 -7.39
N THR A 50 11.04 -1.14 -7.00
CA THR A 50 11.95 -1.83 -7.92
C THR A 50 11.65 -3.32 -8.05
N LEU A 51 11.26 -4.00 -6.97
CA LEU A 51 11.11 -5.45 -6.96
C LEU A 51 9.80 -5.89 -7.65
N PRO A 52 9.76 -7.11 -8.24
CA PRO A 52 8.54 -7.64 -8.84
C PRO A 52 7.49 -8.08 -7.82
N TYR A 53 7.78 -8.01 -6.53
CA TYR A 53 6.90 -8.45 -5.47
C TYR A 53 5.82 -7.40 -5.22
N SER A 54 4.57 -7.84 -5.20
CA SER A 54 3.44 -7.01 -4.78
C SER A 54 2.76 -7.66 -3.58
N ASN A 55 2.23 -6.83 -2.69
CA ASN A 55 1.37 -7.30 -1.61
C ASN A 55 -0.05 -7.65 -2.10
N GLY A 56 -0.32 -7.59 -3.41
CA GLY A 56 -1.66 -7.82 -3.99
C GLY A 56 -2.33 -9.13 -3.55
N PRO A 57 -1.65 -10.29 -3.57
CA PRO A 57 -2.23 -11.54 -3.06
C PRO A 57 -2.61 -11.47 -1.57
N ILE A 58 -1.76 -10.84 -0.75
CA ILE A 58 -1.98 -10.68 0.69
C ILE A 58 -3.12 -9.69 0.97
N GLU A 59 -3.18 -8.59 0.23
CA GLU A 59 -4.29 -7.63 0.29
C GLU A 59 -5.62 -8.25 -0.17
N GLY A 60 -5.58 -9.10 -1.19
CA GLY A 60 -6.72 -9.90 -1.64
C GLY A 60 -7.21 -10.84 -0.54
N ALA A 61 -6.31 -11.57 0.12
CA ALA A 61 -6.65 -12.42 1.25
C ALA A 61 -7.26 -11.60 2.41
N ASN A 62 -6.64 -10.47 2.77
CA ASN A 62 -7.17 -9.56 3.79
C ASN A 62 -8.57 -9.05 3.44
N THR A 63 -8.80 -8.73 2.16
CA THR A 63 -10.11 -8.27 1.66
C THR A 63 -11.14 -9.38 1.74
N LYS A 64 -10.81 -10.62 1.34
CA LYS A 64 -11.70 -11.80 1.48
C LYS A 64 -12.09 -12.01 2.95
N VAL A 65 -11.12 -11.96 3.87
CA VAL A 65 -11.37 -12.11 5.31
C VAL A 65 -12.25 -10.99 5.86
N LYS A 66 -11.97 -9.72 5.51
CA LYS A 66 -12.80 -8.57 5.91
C LYS A 66 -14.22 -8.69 5.36
N PHE A 67 -14.38 -9.16 4.13
CA PHE A 67 -15.67 -9.37 3.49
C PHE A 67 -16.50 -10.44 4.22
N LEU A 68 -15.90 -11.61 4.49
CA LEU A 68 -16.56 -12.68 5.26
C LEU A 68 -16.98 -12.21 6.66
N LYS A 69 -16.13 -11.44 7.34
CA LYS A 69 -16.47 -10.84 8.65
C LYS A 69 -17.66 -9.86 8.55
N ARG A 70 -17.72 -9.04 7.49
CA ARG A 70 -18.83 -8.11 7.22
C ARG A 70 -20.14 -8.84 6.90
N GLN A 71 -20.10 -9.91 6.10
CA GLN A 71 -21.26 -10.75 5.84
C GLN A 71 -21.85 -11.39 7.11
N MET A 72 -21.02 -11.58 8.14
CA MET A 72 -21.45 -12.09 9.43
C MET A 72 -21.93 -10.99 10.39
N TYR A 73 -22.08 -9.74 9.94
CA TYR A 73 -22.52 -8.59 10.74
C TYR A 73 -21.71 -8.41 12.05
N GLY A 74 -20.41 -8.74 12.03
CA GLY A 74 -19.56 -8.68 13.22
C GLY A 74 -19.78 -9.80 14.25
N ARG A 75 -20.70 -10.75 13.99
CA ARG A 75 -20.95 -11.91 14.86
C ARG A 75 -19.85 -12.98 14.78
N ALA A 76 -18.91 -12.83 13.85
CA ALA A 76 -17.73 -13.66 13.75
C ALA A 76 -16.64 -13.17 14.71
N GLY A 77 -16.64 -13.69 15.93
CA GLY A 77 -15.48 -13.59 16.82
C GLY A 77 -14.31 -14.43 16.32
N PHE A 78 -13.17 -14.38 17.04
CA PHE A 78 -11.96 -15.14 16.68
C PHE A 78 -12.18 -16.65 16.54
N ALA A 79 -13.15 -17.24 17.25
CA ALA A 79 -13.47 -18.66 17.15
C ALA A 79 -14.25 -19.03 15.87
N LEU A 80 -15.09 -18.11 15.37
CA LEU A 80 -16.04 -18.40 14.28
C LEU A 80 -15.53 -17.98 12.91
N LEU A 81 -14.64 -16.98 12.86
CA LEU A 81 -14.09 -16.46 11.62
C LEU A 81 -13.20 -17.51 10.88
N PRO A 82 -12.31 -18.27 11.55
CA PRO A 82 -11.53 -19.32 10.90
C PRO A 82 -12.41 -20.43 10.31
N GLN A 83 -13.44 -20.85 11.05
CA GLN A 83 -14.39 -21.86 10.57
C GLN A 83 -15.14 -21.37 9.32
N ARG A 84 -15.57 -20.10 9.30
CA ARG A 84 -16.21 -19.51 8.11
C ARG A 84 -15.25 -19.41 6.92
N ILE A 85 -13.99 -19.06 7.14
CA ILE A 85 -12.99 -18.97 6.07
C ILE A 85 -12.75 -20.32 5.41
N LEU A 86 -12.68 -21.41 6.20
CA LEU A 86 -12.50 -22.77 5.70
C LEU A 86 -13.70 -23.27 4.89
N LEU A 87 -14.90 -22.77 5.17
CA LEU A 87 -16.15 -23.16 4.52
C LEU A 87 -16.50 -22.28 3.29
N ALA A 88 -15.63 -21.35 2.88
CA ALA A 88 -15.94 -20.27 1.93
C ALA A 88 -15.12 -20.28 0.62
#